data_AF-A0A831M0J3-F1
#
_entry.id   AF-A0A831M0J3-F1
#
_cell.length_a   1.000
_cell.length_b   1.000
_cell.length_c   1.000
_cell.angle_alpha   90.00
_cell.angle_beta   90.00
_cell.angle_gamma   90.00
#
_symmetry.space_group_name_H-M   'P 1'
#
loop_
_entity.id
_entity.type
_entity.pdbx_description
1 polymer ?
#
loop_
_entity_poly.entity_id
_entity_poly.type
_entity_poly.pdbx_seq_one_letter_code
_entity_poly.pdbx_strand_id
1 'polypeptide(L)'
;TVACAQGEVSVHSHCAYCKHCASVRVGKRVLPSPQQQAMKGARSGAGIDESLLNAAMMFNSLVRDGDSIECSDDAGIGFASMYRR
;
A
#
# COMPACT_ATOMS: atom_id res chain seq x y z
N THR A 1 7.24 -3.61 10.94
CA THR A 1 6.53 -4.72 10.28
C THR A 1 5.05 -4.55 10.57
N VAL A 2 4.14 -4.98 9.69
CA VAL A 2 2.71 -4.98 10.01
C VAL A 2 2.18 -6.38 10.03
N ALA A 3 1.20 -6.62 10.90
CA ALA A 3 0.38 -7.82 10.90
C ALA A 3 -0.55 -7.80 9.68
N CYS A 4 0.03 -8.00 8.50
CA CYS A 4 -0.72 -8.50 7.36
C CYS A 4 -0.78 -10.03 7.56
N ALA A 5 -1.91 -10.68 7.26
CA ALA A 5 -2.26 -12.02 7.77
C ALA A 5 -1.27 -13.20 7.49
N GLN A 6 -0.11 -12.96 6.87
CA GLN A 6 1.00 -13.91 6.70
C GLN A 6 2.12 -13.77 7.76
N GLY A 7 1.97 -12.87 8.74
CA GLY A 7 2.95 -12.64 9.81
C GLY A 7 3.60 -11.25 9.73
N GLU A 8 4.73 -11.07 10.42
CA GLU A 8 5.48 -9.82 10.34
C GLU A 8 6.12 -9.65 8.95
N VAL A 9 5.47 -8.86 8.08
CA VAL A 9 6.02 -8.52 6.76
C VAL A 9 6.64 -7.13 6.75
N SER A 10 7.68 -6.96 5.92
CA SER A 10 8.30 -5.65 5.70
C SER A 10 7.30 -4.72 5.03
N VAL A 11 7.05 -3.59 5.68
CA VAL A 11 6.10 -2.59 5.23
C VAL A 11 6.46 -2.10 3.81
N HIS A 12 7.73 -1.79 3.61
CA HIS A 12 8.24 -1.16 2.39
C HIS A 12 8.10 -2.04 1.15
N SER A 13 8.31 -3.35 1.28
CA SER A 13 8.34 -4.26 0.14
C SER A 13 7.09 -5.12 -0.04
N HIS A 14 6.27 -5.32 1.01
CA HIS A 14 5.07 -6.15 0.92
C HIS A 14 3.79 -5.31 0.94
N CYS A 15 3.64 -4.39 1.90
CA CYS A 15 2.39 -3.63 2.00
C CYS A 15 2.20 -2.68 0.81
N ALA A 16 3.28 -2.14 0.27
CA ALA A 16 3.25 -1.31 -0.94
C ALA A 16 2.61 -2.00 -2.16
N TYR A 17 2.57 -3.34 -2.17
CA TYR A 17 2.09 -4.14 -3.30
C TYR A 17 0.85 -4.97 -2.94
N CYS A 18 0.36 -4.91 -1.69
CA CYS A 18 -0.78 -5.67 -1.23
C CYS A 18 -2.08 -4.87 -1.36
N LYS A 19 -3.10 -5.44 -1.99
CA LYS A 19 -4.42 -4.80 -2.12
C LYS A 19 -5.10 -4.54 -0.77
N HIS A 20 -4.71 -5.27 0.28
CA HIS A 20 -5.29 -5.17 1.62
C HIS A 20 -4.63 -4.11 2.50
N CYS A 21 -3.46 -3.57 2.13
CA CYS A 21 -2.87 -2.45 2.88
C CYS A 21 -3.55 -1.15 2.43
N ALA A 22 -4.66 -0.82 3.07
CA ALA A 22 -5.59 0.21 2.61
C ALA A 22 -5.11 1.63 2.92
N SER A 23 -4.49 1.84 4.09
CA SER A 23 -4.06 3.17 4.52
C SER A 23 -2.90 3.16 5.50
N VAL A 24 -2.16 4.27 5.51
CA VAL A 24 -1.09 4.56 6.47
C VAL A 24 -1.59 5.59 7.47
N ARG A 25 -1.41 5.33 8.75
CA ARG A 25 -1.69 6.28 9.83
C ARG A 25 -0.43 7.10 10.12
N VAL A 26 -0.56 8.42 10.01
CA VAL A 26 0.51 9.40 10.30
C VAL A 26 -0.03 10.35 11.35
N GLY A 27 0.38 10.15 12.61
CA GLY A 27 -0.19 10.79 13.79
C GLY A 27 -1.69 10.53 13.90
N LYS A 28 -2.48 11.61 13.84
CA LYS A 28 -3.95 11.54 13.89
C LYS A 28 -4.60 11.36 12.52
N ARG A 29 -3.84 11.38 11.42
CA ARG A 29 -4.36 11.34 10.05
C ARG A 29 -4.25 9.93 9.49
N VAL A 30 -5.30 9.46 8.84
CA VAL A 30 -5.29 8.23 8.04
C VAL A 30 -5.21 8.64 6.58
N LEU A 31 -4.13 8.27 5.92
CA LEU A 31 -3.87 8.58 4.52
C LEU A 31 -4.06 7.31 3.69
N PRO A 32 -4.86 7.34 2.61
CA PRO A 32 -5.02 6.16 1.76
C PRO A 32 -3.67 5.76 1.16
N SER A 33 -3.49 4.46 0.88
CA SER A 33 -2.31 3.98 0.15
C SER A 33 -2.16 4.75 -1.18
N PRO A 34 -1.02 5.44 -1.42
CA PRO A 34 -0.75 6.08 -2.70
C PRO A 34 -0.83 5.09 -3.87
N GLN A 35 -0.47 3.82 -3.65
CA GLN A 35 -0.57 2.78 -4.68
C GLN A 35 -2.02 2.46 -5.01
N GLN A 36 -2.92 2.37 -4.02
CA GLN A 36 -4.34 2.21 -4.28
C GLN A 36 -4.92 3.40 -5.05
N GLN A 37 -4.45 4.62 -4.74
CA GLN A 37 -4.86 5.82 -5.47
C GLN A 37 -4.37 5.80 -6.92
N ALA A 38 -3.09 5.45 -7.15
CA ALA A 38 -2.53 5.32 -8.48
C ALA A 38 -3.28 4.26 -9.31
N MET A 39 -3.61 3.10 -8.72
CA MET A 39 -4.39 2.06 -9.39
C MET A 39 -5.83 2.47 -9.70
N LYS A 40 -6.47 3.29 -8.85
CA LYS A 40 -7.81 3.85 -9.15
C LYS A 40 -7.77 4.92 -10.24
N GLY A 41 -6.69 5.70 -10.31
CA GLY A 41 -6.51 6.76 -11.31
C GLY A 41 -5.97 6.28 -12.66
N ALA A 42 -5.32 5.12 -12.68
CA ALA A 42 -4.73 4.50 -13.86
C ALA A 42 -5.81 3.95 -14.82
N ARG A 43 -6.28 4.80 -15.74
CA ARG A 43 -6.92 4.33 -16.98
C ARG A 43 -5.81 3.86 -17.92
N SER A 44 -5.72 2.55 -18.13
CA SER A 44 -4.85 1.81 -19.06
C SER A 44 -4.06 2.68 -20.06
N GLY A 45 -2.78 2.94 -19.79
CA GLY A 45 -1.91 3.74 -20.66
C GLY A 45 -0.48 3.90 -20.13
N ALA A 46 0.42 4.42 -20.99
CA ALA A 46 1.87 4.52 -20.77
C ALA A 46 2.34 5.36 -19.55
N GLY A 47 1.42 5.97 -18.79
CA GLY A 47 1.72 6.71 -17.55
C GLY A 47 1.59 5.88 -16.27
N ILE A 48 1.24 4.59 -16.37
CA ILE A 48 1.06 3.72 -15.21
C ILE A 48 2.39 3.55 -14.46
N ASP A 49 3.48 3.21 -15.15
CA ASP A 49 4.76 2.91 -14.50
C ASP A 49 5.32 4.09 -13.68
N GLU A 50 5.24 5.32 -14.22
CA GLU A 50 5.68 6.52 -13.50
C GLU A 50 4.77 6.85 -12.31
N SER A 51 3.46 6.67 -12.45
CA SER A 51 2.51 6.86 -11.35
C SER A 51 2.73 5.84 -10.21
N LEU A 52 3.07 4.60 -10.55
CA LEU A 52 3.38 3.54 -9.59
C LEU A 52 4.72 3.79 -8.89
N LEU A 53 5.75 4.24 -9.63
CA LEU A 53 7.03 4.66 -9.06
C LEU A 53 6.86 5.81 -8.06
N ASN A 54 6.14 6.86 -8.45
CA ASN A 54 5.84 8.00 -7.57
C ASN A 54 5.02 7.57 -6.34
N ALA A 55 4.03 6.69 -6.53
CA ALA A 55 3.25 6.13 -5.42
C ALA A 55 4.13 5.33 -4.44
N ALA A 56 5.08 4.54 -4.94
CA ALA A 56 6.01 3.79 -4.11
C ALA A 56 6.93 4.71 -3.29
N MET A 57 7.47 5.77 -3.89
CA MET A 57 8.27 6.77 -3.17
C MET A 57 7.45 7.49 -2.10
N MET A 58 6.23 7.91 -2.42
CA MET A 58 5.34 8.58 -1.48
C MET A 58 4.98 7.66 -0.31
N PHE A 59 4.66 6.40 -0.59
CA PHE A 59 4.37 5.42 0.45
C PHE A 59 5.58 5.19 1.37
N ASN A 60 6.80 5.12 0.83
CA ASN A 60 8.01 5.02 1.65
C ASN A 60 8.17 6.21 2.60
N SER A 61 7.83 7.43 2.16
CA SER A 61 7.83 8.60 3.04
C SER A 61 6.74 8.50 4.11
N LEU A 62 5.51 8.14 3.73
CA LEU A 62 4.39 8.01 4.66
C LEU A 62 4.63 6.93 5.72
N VAL A 63 5.26 5.83 5.34
CA VAL A 63 5.62 4.74 6.26
C VAL A 63 6.74 5.15 7.19
N ARG A 64 7.75 5.88 6.69
CA ARG A 64 8.85 6.35 7.53
C ARG A 64 8.36 7.29 8.63
N ASP A 65 7.40 8.15 8.27
CA ASP A 65 6.83 9.15 9.18
C ASP A 65 5.53 8.65 9.86
N GLY A 66 5.11 7.41 9.59
CA GLY A 66 3.83 6.83 9.99
C GLY A 66 3.92 5.91 11.21
N ASP A 67 2.84 5.86 11.98
CA ASP A 67 2.76 5.10 13.23
C ASP A 67 2.28 3.66 12.99
N SER A 68 1.36 3.46 12.04
CA SER A 68 0.79 2.15 11.74
C SER A 68 0.23 2.07 10.31
N ILE A 69 0.00 0.84 9.83
CA ILE A 69 -0.76 0.58 8.62
C ILE A 69 -2.06 -0.09 8.99
N GLU A 70 -3.14 0.40 8.38
CA GLU A 70 -4.46 -0.19 8.46
C GLU A 70 -4.57 -1.25 7.36
N CYS A 71 -4.73 -2.50 7.79
CA CYS A 71 -4.99 -3.63 6.91
C CYS A 71 -6.50 -3.87 6.84
N SER A 72 -7.05 -4.01 5.63
CA SER A 72 -8.46 -4.33 5.39
C SER A 72 -8.67 -5.78 4.95
N ASP A 73 -7.84 -6.70 5.46
CA ASP A 73 -7.95 -8.14 5.21
C ASP A 73 -8.80 -8.83 6.28
N ASP A 74 -10.07 -8.43 6.40
CA ASP A 74 -10.97 -8.94 7.45
C ASP A 74 -11.28 -10.44 7.29
N ALA A 75 -11.09 -10.99 6.08
CA ALA A 75 -11.32 -12.40 5.76
C ALA A 75 -10.06 -13.27 5.94
N GLY A 76 -8.92 -12.70 6.32
CA GLY A 76 -7.66 -13.43 6.52
C GLY A 76 -7.14 -14.10 5.25
N ILE A 77 -7.37 -13.49 4.08
CA ILE A 77 -6.98 -14.02 2.76
C ILE A 77 -5.45 -13.97 2.58
N GLY A 78 -4.76 -13.11 3.33
CA GLY A 78 -3.31 -12.92 3.29
C GLY A 78 -2.87 -11.91 2.23
N PHE A 79 -1.60 -12.00 1.85
CA PHE A 79 -1.06 -11.15 0.81
C PHE A 79 -1.76 -11.41 -0.52
N ALA A 80 -2.29 -10.34 -1.11
CA ALA A 80 -2.82 -10.37 -2.46
C ALA A 80 -2.25 -9.20 -3.25
N SER A 81 -1.43 -9.52 -4.24
CA SER A 81 -0.82 -8.53 -5.12
C SER A 81 -1.91 -7.66 -5.76
N MET A 82 -1.74 -6.34 -5.67
CA MET A 82 -2.62 -5.41 -6.37
C MET A 82 -2.33 -5.33 -7.87
N TYR A 83 -1.12 -5.73 -8.27
CA TYR A 83 -0.72 -5.84 -9.68
C TYR A 83 -1.02 -7.27 -10.13
N ARG A 84 -1.85 -7.43 -11.17
CA ARG A 84 -1.86 -8.69 -11.92
C ARG A 84 -0.51 -8.78 -12.62
N ARG A 85 0.30 -9.78 -12.27
CA ARG A 85 1.33 -10.26 -13.21
C ARG A 85 0.67 -10.91 -14.40
#